data_AF-A0A218ZKK6-F1
#
_entry.id   AF-A0A218ZKK6-F1
#
_cell.length_a   1.000
_cell.length_b   1.000
_cell.length_c   1.000
_cell.angle_alpha   90.00
_cell.angle_beta   90.00
_cell.angle_gamma   90.00
#
_symmetry.space_group_name_H-M   'P 1'
#
loop_
_entity.id
_entity.type
_entity.pdbx_description
1 polymer ?
#
loop_
_entity_poly.entity_id
_entity_poly.type
_entity_poly.pdbx_seq_one_letter_code
_entity_poly.pdbx_strand_id
1 'polypeptide(L)'
;MEELVICCMDRRLNDFLENKYGGAFVLRNAGANVAPLMPMIKQIVRENGIDTITLVTHDDCGAMGKAFAVIKKGAEATDELKDELINQFKTVDFETKGQLEEKNTELQLGALKKEFPNITVQAKPVKMSDIKVPEDNKEHKMLVLSPGKPEYDRIFKGLDLMPSQCYMVQASINNAMPDMELAVNDLHAKEVFFVVSDKDNPRDVKRDADTASLKLTRLGAEVKRYDTRTVRKSFA
;
A
#
# COMPACT_ATOMS: atom_id res chain seq x y z
N MET A 1 -23.32 -4.57 4.66
CA MET A 1 -22.57 -4.67 3.40
C MET A 1 -21.13 -4.46 3.79
N GLU A 2 -20.33 -5.51 3.69
CA GLU A 2 -18.93 -5.46 4.10
C GLU A 2 -18.07 -5.30 2.85
N GLU A 3 -17.25 -4.25 2.84
CA GLU A 3 -16.45 -3.84 1.68
C GLU A 3 -14.96 -4.08 1.95
N LEU A 4 -14.26 -4.60 0.95
CA LEU A 4 -12.81 -4.64 0.90
C LEU A 4 -12.31 -3.65 -0.15
N VAL A 5 -11.45 -2.73 0.26
CA VAL A 5 -10.79 -1.76 -0.61
C VAL A 5 -9.34 -2.17 -0.82
N ILE A 6 -8.93 -2.25 -2.08
CA ILE A 6 -7.54 -2.49 -2.46
C ILE A 6 -7.02 -1.21 -3.11
N CYS A 7 -5.97 -0.63 -2.55
CA CYS A 7 -5.51 0.70 -2.94
C CYS A 7 -3.99 0.83 -3.01
N CYS A 8 -3.51 1.88 -3.67
CA CYS A 8 -2.09 2.21 -3.68
C CYS A 8 -1.60 2.68 -2.29
N MET A 9 -0.34 2.43 -1.99
CA MET A 9 0.35 2.93 -0.80
C MET A 9 0.63 4.44 -0.80
N ASP A 10 0.21 5.16 -1.84
CA ASP A 10 0.50 6.58 -2.02
C ASP A 10 0.01 7.44 -0.84
N ARG A 11 0.90 8.28 -0.32
CA ARG A 11 0.66 9.16 0.83
C ARG A 11 -0.51 10.14 0.62
N ARG A 12 -0.79 10.50 -0.64
CA ARG A 12 -1.87 11.43 -1.03
C ARG A 12 -3.25 10.81 -0.85
N LEU A 13 -3.36 9.49 -0.73
CA LEU A 13 -4.62 8.78 -0.61
C LEU A 13 -5.08 8.59 0.84
N ASN A 14 -4.27 8.95 1.83
CA ASN A 14 -4.54 8.65 3.24
C ASN A 14 -5.87 9.24 3.71
N ASP A 15 -6.05 10.57 3.55
CA ASP A 15 -7.28 11.25 3.98
C ASP A 15 -8.48 10.84 3.11
N PHE A 16 -8.27 10.60 1.81
CA PHE A 16 -9.32 10.12 0.92
C PHE A 16 -9.87 8.77 1.38
N LEU A 17 -8.99 7.83 1.75
CA LEU A 17 -9.37 6.51 2.22
C LEU A 17 -10.03 6.55 3.60
N GLU A 18 -9.50 7.32 4.54
CA GLU A 18 -10.11 7.50 5.87
C GLU A 18 -11.54 8.04 5.73
N ASN A 19 -11.71 9.13 4.97
CA ASN A 19 -13.00 9.81 4.84
C ASN A 19 -14.04 9.00 4.05
N LYS A 20 -13.62 8.31 2.98
CA LYS A 20 -14.55 7.61 2.07
C LYS A 20 -14.77 6.15 2.44
N TYR A 21 -13.78 5.51 3.06
CA TYR A 21 -13.74 4.07 3.29
C TYR A 21 -13.37 3.69 4.74
N GLY A 22 -13.50 4.60 5.71
CA GLY A 22 -13.19 4.32 7.12
C GLY A 22 -13.94 3.13 7.75
N GLY A 23 -15.08 2.72 7.17
CA GLY A 23 -15.82 1.53 7.59
C GLY A 23 -15.37 0.20 6.96
N ALA A 24 -14.60 0.26 5.88
CA ALA A 24 -14.23 -0.89 5.04
C ALA A 24 -12.91 -1.53 5.51
N PHE A 25 -12.68 -2.80 5.14
CA PHE A 25 -11.33 -3.38 5.23
C PHE A 25 -10.47 -2.79 4.12
N VAL A 26 -9.24 -2.42 4.44
CA VAL A 26 -8.31 -1.84 3.46
C VAL A 26 -7.03 -2.67 3.38
N LEU A 27 -6.62 -2.94 2.14
CA LEU A 27 -5.31 -3.46 1.76
C LEU A 27 -4.60 -2.44 0.89
N ARG A 28 -3.31 -2.22 1.15
CA ARG A 28 -2.51 -1.24 0.43
C ARG A 28 -1.13 -1.76 0.08
N ASN A 29 -0.73 -1.57 -1.16
CA ASN A 29 0.62 -1.84 -1.66
C ASN A 29 0.96 -0.93 -2.85
N ALA A 30 2.15 -1.07 -3.42
CA ALA A 30 2.53 -0.32 -4.61
C ALA A 30 1.60 -0.64 -5.79
N GLY A 31 0.96 0.40 -6.33
CA GLY A 31 0.13 0.29 -7.53
C GLY A 31 -1.20 -0.47 -7.37
N ALA A 32 -1.64 -0.75 -6.13
CA ALA A 32 -2.81 -1.59 -5.85
C ALA A 32 -2.69 -2.98 -6.51
N ASN A 33 -1.49 -3.54 -6.52
CA ASN A 33 -1.16 -4.80 -7.20
C ASN A 33 -1.80 -5.99 -6.48
N VAL A 34 -2.74 -6.67 -7.15
CA VAL A 34 -3.59 -7.70 -6.55
C VAL A 34 -2.86 -9.03 -6.45
N ALA A 35 -1.95 -9.33 -7.38
CA ALA A 35 -1.29 -10.64 -7.48
C ALA A 35 -0.63 -11.11 -6.17
N PRO A 36 0.29 -10.34 -5.54
CA PRO A 36 0.90 -10.74 -4.27
C PRO A 36 -0.09 -10.77 -3.10
N LEU A 37 -1.15 -9.95 -3.16
CA LEU A 37 -2.15 -9.85 -2.12
C LEU A 37 -3.24 -10.92 -2.21
N MET A 38 -3.31 -11.69 -3.30
CA MET A 38 -4.42 -12.59 -3.58
C MET A 38 -4.73 -13.60 -2.45
N PRO A 39 -3.74 -14.27 -1.82
CA PRO A 39 -4.03 -15.16 -0.70
C PRO A 39 -4.71 -14.45 0.47
N MET A 40 -4.27 -13.23 0.77
CA MET A 40 -4.81 -12.39 1.84
C MET A 40 -6.21 -11.85 1.51
N ILE A 41 -6.43 -11.43 0.26
CA ILE A 41 -7.75 -11.02 -0.22
C ILE A 41 -8.75 -12.16 -0.03
N LYS A 42 -8.40 -13.39 -0.45
CA LYS A 42 -9.24 -14.59 -0.26
C LYS A 42 -9.56 -14.84 1.22
N GLN A 43 -8.55 -14.72 2.08
CA GLN A 43 -8.73 -14.90 3.52
C GLN A 43 -9.72 -13.87 4.09
N ILE A 44 -9.49 -12.58 3.82
CA ILE A 44 -10.34 -11.49 4.33
C ILE A 44 -11.78 -11.64 3.84
N VAL A 45 -11.95 -11.93 2.53
CA VAL A 45 -13.27 -12.14 1.92
C VAL A 45 -14.04 -13.25 2.64
N ARG A 46 -13.39 -14.39 2.87
CA ARG A 46 -14.01 -15.55 3.52
C ARG A 46 -14.35 -15.29 4.99
N GLU A 47 -13.47 -14.62 5.72
CA GLU A 47 -13.57 -14.46 7.18
C GLU A 47 -14.46 -13.29 7.60
N ASN A 48 -14.64 -12.29 6.74
CA ASN A 48 -15.37 -11.07 7.08
C ASN A 48 -16.67 -10.88 6.29
N GLY A 49 -17.08 -11.88 5.49
CA GLY A 49 -18.33 -11.81 4.74
C GLY A 49 -18.38 -10.68 3.72
N ILE A 50 -17.25 -10.39 3.06
CA ILE A 50 -17.12 -9.33 2.06
C ILE A 50 -18.02 -9.63 0.86
N ASP A 51 -18.90 -8.69 0.51
CA ASP A 51 -19.80 -8.77 -0.65
C ASP A 51 -19.40 -7.81 -1.80
N THR A 52 -18.49 -6.87 -1.50
CA THR A 52 -18.02 -5.85 -2.43
C THR A 52 -16.51 -5.68 -2.33
N ILE A 53 -15.83 -5.71 -3.48
CA ILE A 53 -14.40 -5.36 -3.59
C ILE A 53 -14.28 -4.12 -4.46
N THR A 54 -13.68 -3.07 -3.91
CA THR A 54 -13.39 -1.83 -4.63
C THR A 54 -11.90 -1.67 -4.84
N LEU A 55 -11.47 -1.72 -6.10
CA LEU A 55 -10.10 -1.41 -6.51
C LEU A 55 -9.96 0.11 -6.71
N VAL A 56 -9.11 0.76 -5.91
CA VAL A 56 -8.82 2.19 -6.00
C VAL A 56 -7.42 2.38 -6.58
N THR A 57 -7.35 2.71 -7.86
CA THR A 57 -6.12 3.12 -8.55
C THR A 57 -6.08 4.64 -8.68
N HIS A 58 -4.93 5.19 -9.08
CA HIS A 58 -4.81 6.61 -9.33
C HIS A 58 -3.82 6.95 -10.44
N ASP A 59 -3.98 8.14 -11.02
CA ASP A 59 -2.99 8.74 -11.90
C ASP A 59 -1.78 9.26 -11.10
N ASP A 60 -0.68 9.51 -11.81
CA ASP A 60 0.57 9.96 -11.20
C ASP A 60 1.13 9.00 -10.14
N CYS A 61 1.04 7.70 -10.43
CA CYS A 61 1.46 6.64 -9.52
C CYS A 61 2.97 6.41 -9.58
N GLY A 62 3.65 6.50 -8.44
CA GLY A 62 5.10 6.26 -8.33
C GLY A 62 5.50 4.85 -8.77
N ALA A 63 4.69 3.84 -8.43
CA ALA A 63 4.92 2.44 -8.82
C ALA A 63 4.85 2.25 -10.34
N MET A 64 3.87 2.87 -11.00
CA MET A 64 3.75 2.85 -12.46
C MET A 64 4.85 3.69 -13.11
N GLY A 65 5.26 4.79 -12.49
CA GLY A 65 6.43 5.56 -12.90
C GLY A 65 7.71 4.72 -12.92
N LYS A 66 7.93 3.90 -11.87
CA LYS A 66 9.06 2.97 -11.81
C LYS A 66 8.96 1.89 -12.88
N ALA A 67 7.82 1.21 -13.00
CA ALA A 67 7.60 0.19 -14.03
C ALA A 67 7.82 0.74 -15.45
N PHE A 68 7.29 1.93 -15.74
CA PHE A 68 7.50 2.63 -17.01
C PHE A 68 8.98 2.91 -17.27
N ALA A 69 9.71 3.45 -16.28
CA ALA A 69 11.12 3.74 -16.41
C ALA A 69 11.96 2.47 -16.67
N VAL A 70 11.64 1.37 -16.01
CA VAL A 70 12.35 0.09 -16.21
C VAL A 70 12.07 -0.48 -17.61
N ILE A 71 10.80 -0.53 -18.03
CA ILE A 71 10.40 -1.16 -19.30
C ILE A 71 10.79 -0.31 -20.51
N LYS A 72 10.54 1.01 -20.48
CA LYS A 72 10.73 1.88 -21.64
C LYS A 72 12.07 2.61 -21.65
N LYS A 73 12.73 2.77 -20.50
CA LYS A 73 14.00 3.54 -20.38
C LYS A 73 15.18 2.69 -19.89
N GLY A 74 14.99 1.41 -19.57
CA GLY A 74 16.06 0.54 -19.08
C GLY A 74 16.58 0.92 -17.70
N ALA A 75 15.78 1.61 -16.88
CA ALA A 75 16.16 1.92 -15.51
C ALA A 75 16.38 0.63 -14.69
N GLU A 76 17.24 0.69 -13.68
CA GLU A 76 17.51 -0.45 -12.81
C GLU A 76 16.37 -0.70 -11.81
N ALA A 77 16.16 -1.96 -11.46
CA ALA A 77 15.28 -2.40 -10.38
C ALA A 77 15.83 -3.71 -9.79
N THR A 78 15.52 -3.97 -8.52
CA THR A 78 15.81 -5.26 -7.88
C THR A 78 15.01 -6.37 -8.57
N ASP A 79 15.50 -7.61 -8.50
CA ASP A 79 14.82 -8.73 -9.14
C ASP A 79 13.48 -9.02 -8.45
N GLU A 80 13.39 -8.85 -7.13
CA GLU A 80 12.13 -8.96 -6.41
C GLU A 80 11.10 -7.92 -6.87
N LEU A 81 11.50 -6.66 -7.08
CA LEU A 81 10.59 -5.64 -7.58
C LEU A 81 10.18 -5.92 -9.04
N LYS A 82 11.08 -6.46 -9.86
CA LYS A 82 10.75 -6.87 -11.22
C LYS A 82 9.70 -7.97 -11.21
N ASP A 83 9.90 -9.00 -10.42
CA ASP A 83 9.06 -10.18 -10.39
C ASP A 83 7.68 -9.89 -9.81
N GLU A 84 7.62 -9.13 -8.72
CA GLU A 84 6.36 -8.86 -8.00
C GLU A 84 5.53 -7.75 -8.64
N LEU A 85 6.15 -6.71 -9.22
CA LEU A 85 5.44 -5.53 -9.71
C LEU A 85 5.55 -5.33 -11.23
N ILE A 86 6.74 -5.45 -11.82
CA ILE A 86 7.01 -4.88 -13.16
C ILE A 86 6.72 -5.88 -14.28
N ASN A 87 7.09 -7.15 -14.11
CA ASN A 87 7.07 -8.15 -15.17
C ASN A 87 5.69 -8.40 -15.76
N GLN A 88 4.62 -8.18 -14.99
CA GLN A 88 3.23 -8.28 -15.45
C GLN A 88 2.90 -7.33 -16.62
N PHE A 89 3.69 -6.27 -16.83
CA PHE A 89 3.49 -5.29 -17.90
C PHE A 89 4.39 -5.49 -19.11
N LYS A 90 5.34 -6.44 -19.09
CA LYS A 90 6.31 -6.62 -20.20
C LYS A 90 5.67 -7.00 -21.53
N THR A 91 4.52 -7.67 -21.48
CA THR A 91 3.75 -8.09 -22.67
C THR A 91 2.56 -7.20 -22.95
N VAL A 92 2.37 -6.13 -22.16
CA VAL A 92 1.29 -5.18 -22.30
C VAL A 92 1.75 -4.05 -23.22
N ASP A 93 0.92 -3.70 -24.19
CA ASP A 93 1.19 -2.58 -25.08
C ASP A 93 0.80 -1.24 -24.44
N PHE A 94 1.75 -0.31 -24.36
CA PHE A 94 1.58 1.05 -23.84
C PHE A 94 2.75 1.94 -24.30
N GLU A 95 2.54 3.24 -24.47
CA GLU A 95 3.58 4.21 -24.85
C GLU A 95 3.83 5.29 -23.79
N THR A 96 2.86 5.54 -22.93
CA THR A 96 2.94 6.60 -21.90
C THR A 96 2.71 6.04 -20.50
N LYS A 97 3.14 6.78 -19.48
CA LYS A 97 2.85 6.45 -18.07
C LYS A 97 1.34 6.35 -17.81
N GLY A 98 0.55 7.29 -18.34
CA GLY A 98 -0.90 7.28 -18.16
C GLY A 98 -1.57 6.04 -18.75
N GLN A 99 -1.15 5.60 -19.94
CA GLN A 99 -1.64 4.34 -20.52
C GLN A 99 -1.26 3.13 -19.65
N LEU A 100 -0.07 3.12 -19.07
CA LEU A 100 0.32 2.06 -18.13
C LEU A 100 -0.56 2.05 -16.86
N GLU A 101 -0.92 3.22 -16.33
CA GLU A 101 -1.83 3.36 -15.17
C GLU A 101 -3.24 2.84 -15.49
N GLU A 102 -3.75 3.12 -16.69
CA GLU A 102 -5.01 2.56 -17.20
C GLU A 102 -4.93 1.04 -17.33
N LYS A 103 -3.86 0.53 -17.96
CA LYS A 103 -3.62 -0.91 -18.13
C LYS A 103 -3.48 -1.66 -16.80
N ASN A 104 -2.83 -1.04 -15.81
CA ASN A 104 -2.77 -1.59 -14.47
C ASN A 104 -4.18 -1.74 -13.88
N THR A 105 -5.03 -0.71 -13.99
CA THR A 105 -6.41 -0.78 -13.51
C THR A 105 -7.18 -1.93 -14.17
N GLU A 106 -7.07 -2.07 -15.48
CA GLU A 106 -7.71 -3.16 -16.23
C GLU A 106 -7.23 -4.55 -15.77
N LEU A 107 -5.91 -4.72 -15.63
CA LEU A 107 -5.28 -5.98 -15.26
C LEU A 107 -5.70 -6.41 -13.85
N GLN A 108 -5.56 -5.51 -12.87
CA GLN A 108 -5.93 -5.80 -11.47
C GLN A 108 -7.43 -6.07 -11.33
N LEU A 109 -8.29 -5.29 -12.01
CA LEU A 109 -9.73 -5.49 -11.99
C LEU A 109 -10.12 -6.84 -12.62
N GLY A 110 -9.47 -7.21 -13.73
CA GLY A 110 -9.67 -8.49 -14.39
C GLY A 110 -9.30 -9.68 -13.51
N ALA A 111 -8.17 -9.59 -12.80
CA ALA A 111 -7.74 -10.60 -11.85
C ALA A 111 -8.75 -10.80 -10.70
N LEU A 112 -9.25 -9.70 -10.11
CA LEU A 112 -10.26 -9.75 -9.05
C LEU A 112 -11.59 -10.34 -9.54
N LYS A 113 -12.10 -9.91 -10.70
CA LYS A 113 -13.35 -10.43 -11.26
C LYS A 113 -13.28 -11.93 -11.58
N LYS A 114 -12.12 -12.38 -12.07
CA LYS A 114 -11.88 -13.79 -12.36
C LYS A 114 -11.89 -14.64 -11.08
N GLU A 115 -11.27 -14.14 -10.02
CA GLU A 115 -11.18 -14.87 -8.75
C GLU A 115 -12.48 -14.84 -7.94
N PHE A 116 -13.23 -13.73 -8.00
CA PHE A 116 -14.43 -13.51 -7.19
C PHE A 116 -15.68 -13.28 -8.06
N PRO A 117 -16.15 -14.29 -8.82
CA PRO A 117 -17.27 -14.14 -9.75
C PRO A 117 -18.61 -13.82 -9.08
N ASN A 118 -18.75 -14.14 -7.79
CA ASN A 118 -19.99 -13.95 -7.02
C ASN A 118 -19.95 -12.71 -6.11
N ILE A 119 -18.89 -11.90 -6.20
CA ILE A 119 -18.71 -10.67 -5.41
C ILE A 119 -18.83 -9.48 -6.35
N THR A 120 -19.40 -8.39 -5.86
CA THR A 120 -19.41 -7.14 -6.63
C THR A 120 -17.99 -6.58 -6.70
N VAL A 121 -17.35 -6.68 -7.86
CA VAL A 121 -16.00 -6.12 -8.05
C VAL A 121 -16.07 -4.89 -8.95
N GLN A 122 -15.60 -3.75 -8.44
CA GLN A 122 -15.58 -2.47 -9.17
C GLN A 122 -14.21 -1.78 -9.07
N ALA A 123 -13.90 -0.95 -10.07
CA ALA A 123 -12.75 -0.05 -10.02
C ALA A 123 -13.22 1.40 -9.81
N LYS A 124 -12.42 2.16 -9.07
CA LYS A 124 -12.57 3.60 -8.84
C LYS A 124 -11.22 4.29 -9.09
N PRO A 125 -10.88 4.58 -10.36
CA PRO A 125 -9.71 5.38 -10.67
C PRO A 125 -9.88 6.78 -10.09
N VAL A 126 -8.84 7.28 -9.44
CA VAL A 126 -8.82 8.60 -8.80
C VAL A 126 -7.82 9.50 -9.52
N LYS A 127 -8.22 10.74 -9.81
CA LYS A 127 -7.27 11.76 -10.24
C LYS A 127 -6.69 12.46 -9.02
N MET A 128 -5.37 12.52 -8.93
CA MET A 128 -4.66 13.20 -7.84
C MET A 128 -4.99 14.68 -7.79
N SER A 129 -5.34 15.30 -8.92
CA SER A 129 -5.82 16.69 -8.97
C SER A 129 -7.12 16.92 -8.19
N ASP A 130 -7.91 15.87 -7.98
CA ASP A 130 -9.22 15.96 -7.31
C ASP A 130 -9.09 15.79 -5.78
N ILE A 131 -7.90 15.41 -5.30
CA ILE A 131 -7.63 15.27 -3.87
C ILE A 131 -6.84 16.48 -3.37
N LYS A 132 -7.36 17.08 -2.31
CA LYS A 132 -6.63 18.13 -1.58
C LYS A 132 -5.54 17.48 -0.74
N VAL A 133 -4.32 17.51 -1.24
CA VAL A 133 -3.14 17.08 -0.49
C VAL A 133 -2.49 18.35 0.08
N PRO A 134 -2.26 18.43 1.40
CA PRO A 134 -1.43 19.49 1.96
C PRO A 134 -0.04 19.50 1.30
N GLU A 135 0.48 20.68 0.98
CA GLU A 135 1.88 20.80 0.59
C GLU A 135 2.76 20.23 1.70
N ASP A 136 3.74 19.43 1.29
CA ASP A 136 4.64 18.78 2.21
C ASP A 136 6.05 18.78 1.63
N ASN A 137 6.93 19.52 2.31
CA ASN A 137 8.34 19.65 1.99
C ASN A 137 9.21 18.85 2.97
N LYS A 138 8.59 18.07 3.86
CA LYS A 138 9.30 17.28 4.87
C LYS A 138 9.68 15.93 4.28
N GLU A 139 10.61 15.26 4.95
CA GLU A 139 11.03 13.92 4.58
C GLU A 139 9.86 12.92 4.63
N HIS A 140 9.74 12.14 3.56
CA HIS A 140 8.73 11.09 3.47
C HIS A 140 9.08 9.92 4.38
N LYS A 141 8.04 9.29 4.88
CA LYS A 141 8.10 8.12 5.77
C LYS A 141 7.20 7.02 5.21
N MET A 142 7.32 5.84 5.79
CA MET A 142 6.46 4.71 5.48
C MET A 142 5.88 4.11 6.76
N LEU A 143 4.59 3.79 6.73
CA LEU A 143 3.93 3.00 7.74
C LEU A 143 3.60 1.62 7.18
N VAL A 144 3.92 0.58 7.94
CA VAL A 144 3.58 -0.81 7.66
C VAL A 144 2.61 -1.28 8.73
N LEU A 145 1.42 -1.70 8.30
CA LEU A 145 0.34 -2.09 9.18
C LEU A 145 -0.25 -3.42 8.72
N SER A 146 -0.87 -4.12 9.66
CA SER A 146 -1.73 -5.24 9.31
C SER A 146 -2.98 -4.79 8.56
N PRO A 147 -3.55 -5.67 7.70
CA PRO A 147 -4.85 -5.44 7.08
C PRO A 147 -5.93 -5.11 8.09
N GLY A 148 -6.78 -4.14 7.77
CA GLY A 148 -7.85 -3.74 8.67
C GLY A 148 -8.57 -2.48 8.22
N LYS A 149 -9.45 -2.00 9.09
CA LYS A 149 -10.13 -0.72 8.87
C LYS A 149 -9.14 0.43 9.04
N PRO A 150 -9.28 1.53 8.27
CA PRO A 150 -8.50 2.73 8.49
C PRO A 150 -8.72 3.24 9.91
N GLU A 151 -7.62 3.49 10.61
CA GLU A 151 -7.59 4.21 11.88
C GLU A 151 -6.48 5.27 11.80
N TYR A 152 -6.33 5.88 10.62
CA TYR A 152 -5.12 6.60 10.25
C TYR A 152 -4.92 7.84 11.11
N ASP A 153 -6.00 8.57 11.39
CA ASP A 153 -6.01 9.74 12.26
C ASP A 153 -5.37 9.46 13.62
N ARG A 154 -5.74 8.32 14.23
CA ARG A 154 -5.20 7.90 15.53
C ARG A 154 -3.72 7.55 15.43
N ILE A 155 -3.33 6.87 14.35
CA ILE A 155 -1.94 6.44 14.14
C ILE A 155 -1.04 7.64 13.89
N PHE A 156 -1.45 8.55 13.01
CA PHE A 156 -0.73 9.79 12.70
C PHE A 156 -0.61 10.69 13.94
N LYS A 157 -1.68 10.91 14.69
CA LYS A 157 -1.62 11.68 15.95
C LYS A 157 -0.67 11.06 16.97
N GLY A 158 -0.70 9.74 17.13
CA GLY A 158 0.14 9.05 18.09
C GLY A 158 1.63 9.00 17.71
N LEU A 159 1.95 9.13 16.42
CA LEU A 159 3.30 9.22 15.90
C LEU A 159 3.79 10.67 15.68
N ASP A 160 2.93 11.67 15.90
CA ASP A 160 3.17 13.08 15.54
C ASP A 160 3.58 13.24 14.07
N LEU A 161 2.84 12.56 13.17
CA LEU A 161 3.06 12.57 11.72
C LEU A 161 1.90 13.22 10.99
N MET A 162 2.18 13.86 9.86
CA MET A 162 1.14 14.31 8.95
C MET A 162 0.78 13.19 7.98
N PRO A 163 -0.52 13.02 7.63
CA PRO A 163 -0.94 12.02 6.65
C PRO A 163 -0.19 12.14 5.33
N SER A 164 0.03 13.37 4.85
CA SER A 164 0.72 13.64 3.60
C SER A 164 2.19 13.21 3.59
N GLN A 165 2.83 12.91 4.73
CA GLN A 165 4.23 12.48 4.78
C GLN A 165 4.42 10.98 4.55
N CYS A 166 3.36 10.19 4.69
CA CYS A 166 3.49 8.76 4.96
C CYS A 166 2.93 7.92 3.82
N TYR A 167 3.80 7.18 3.13
CA TYR A 167 3.37 6.03 2.36
C TYR A 167 2.82 4.96 3.32
N MET A 168 1.80 4.21 2.92
CA MET A 168 1.17 3.22 3.79
C MET A 168 1.02 1.88 3.09
N VAL A 169 1.64 0.85 3.64
CA VAL A 169 1.41 -0.54 3.24
C VAL A 169 0.56 -1.21 4.31
N GLN A 170 -0.54 -1.81 3.86
CA GLN A 170 -1.44 -2.60 4.68
C GLN A 170 -1.50 -4.00 4.09
N ALA A 171 -0.52 -4.82 4.48
CA ALA A 171 -0.29 -6.16 3.99
C ALA A 171 0.57 -6.93 4.99
N SER A 172 0.68 -8.25 4.82
CA SER A 172 1.65 -9.05 5.57
C SER A 172 3.06 -8.70 5.13
N ILE A 173 4.05 -8.84 6.02
CA ILE A 173 5.44 -8.48 5.73
C ILE A 173 6.01 -9.13 4.46
N ASN A 174 5.66 -10.39 4.20
CA ASN A 174 6.16 -11.13 3.04
C ASN A 174 5.72 -10.47 1.73
N ASN A 175 4.58 -9.80 1.73
CA ASN A 175 4.05 -9.08 0.57
C ASN A 175 4.49 -7.61 0.55
N ALA A 176 4.93 -7.07 1.69
CA ALA A 176 5.30 -5.67 1.86
C ALA A 176 6.76 -5.37 1.49
N MET A 177 7.65 -6.37 1.44
CA MET A 177 9.08 -6.12 1.22
C MET A 177 9.41 -5.39 -0.10
N PRO A 178 8.87 -5.80 -1.26
CA PRO A 178 9.11 -5.07 -2.50
C PRO A 178 8.57 -3.63 -2.47
N ASP A 179 7.44 -3.41 -1.78
CA ASP A 179 6.85 -2.09 -1.60
C ASP A 179 7.74 -1.20 -0.72
N MET A 180 8.30 -1.76 0.35
CA MET A 180 9.22 -1.03 1.24
C MET A 180 10.51 -0.65 0.51
N GLU A 181 11.06 -1.55 -0.31
CA GLU A 181 12.24 -1.24 -1.13
C GLU A 181 11.95 -0.13 -2.13
N LEU A 182 10.82 -0.20 -2.83
CA LEU A 182 10.38 0.87 -3.73
C LEU A 182 10.23 2.19 -2.97
N ALA A 183 9.60 2.18 -1.80
CA ALA A 183 9.41 3.39 -1.00
C ALA A 183 10.74 4.02 -0.57
N VAL A 184 11.72 3.22 -0.14
CA VAL A 184 13.02 3.72 0.32
C VAL A 184 13.91 4.15 -0.85
N ASN A 185 14.09 3.32 -1.86
CA ASN A 185 15.03 3.58 -2.96
C ASN A 185 14.51 4.61 -3.96
N ASP A 186 13.23 4.49 -4.34
CA ASP A 186 12.67 5.26 -5.46
C ASP A 186 11.77 6.40 -5.01
N LEU A 187 11.14 6.29 -3.83
CA LEU A 187 10.26 7.35 -3.28
C LEU A 187 10.89 8.08 -2.09
N HIS A 188 12.13 7.74 -1.75
CA HIS A 188 12.99 8.38 -0.76
C HIS A 188 12.43 8.42 0.67
N ALA A 189 11.66 7.40 1.06
CA ALA A 189 11.24 7.22 2.45
C ALA A 189 12.46 6.98 3.35
N LYS A 190 12.63 7.80 4.40
CA LYS A 190 13.78 7.74 5.32
C LYS A 190 13.54 6.89 6.56
N GLU A 191 12.28 6.76 6.94
CA GLU A 191 11.88 5.99 8.12
C GLU A 191 10.75 5.03 7.76
N VAL A 192 10.82 3.81 8.28
CA VAL A 192 9.79 2.78 8.14
C VAL A 192 9.29 2.37 9.51
N PHE A 193 8.03 2.66 9.79
CA PHE A 193 7.38 2.35 11.06
C PHE A 193 6.51 1.10 10.91
N PHE A 194 6.83 0.08 11.70
CA PHE A 194 5.98 -1.08 11.90
C PHE A 194 4.99 -0.79 13.02
N VAL A 195 3.72 -0.64 12.67
CA VAL A 195 2.65 -0.30 13.59
C VAL A 195 2.03 -1.56 14.15
N VAL A 196 2.10 -1.73 15.47
CA VAL A 196 1.44 -2.83 16.20
C VAL A 196 0.05 -2.36 16.61
N SER A 197 -0.98 -2.99 16.05
CA SER A 197 -2.38 -2.80 16.44
C SER A 197 -2.79 -3.77 17.56
N ASP A 198 -4.00 -3.59 18.10
CA ASP A 198 -4.57 -4.50 19.11
C ASP A 198 -4.73 -5.94 18.61
N LYS A 199 -4.88 -6.12 17.30
CA LYS A 199 -5.13 -7.41 16.65
C LYS A 199 -3.84 -8.17 16.37
N ASP A 200 -2.70 -7.49 16.48
CA ASP A 200 -1.41 -8.05 16.09
C ASP A 200 -0.74 -8.78 17.24
N ASN A 201 -0.07 -9.88 16.91
CA ASN A 201 0.90 -10.49 17.81
C ASN A 201 2.19 -9.65 17.80
N PRO A 202 2.57 -8.99 18.91
CA PRO A 202 3.73 -8.10 18.93
C PRO A 202 5.05 -8.81 18.66
N ARG A 203 5.10 -10.13 18.92
CA ARG A 203 6.29 -10.95 18.64
C ARG A 203 6.48 -11.15 17.14
N ASP A 204 5.40 -11.35 16.41
CA ASP A 204 5.45 -11.49 14.95
C ASP A 204 5.84 -10.16 14.31
N VAL A 205 5.20 -9.05 14.71
CA VAL A 205 5.58 -7.71 14.19
C VAL A 205 7.03 -7.36 14.52
N LYS A 206 7.54 -7.77 15.70
CA LYS A 206 8.95 -7.60 16.04
C LYS A 206 9.86 -8.38 15.08
N ARG A 207 9.59 -9.67 14.87
CA ARG A 207 10.37 -10.51 13.96
C ARG A 207 10.38 -9.93 12.54
N ASP A 208 9.23 -9.45 12.10
CA ASP A 208 9.04 -8.89 10.77
C ASP A 208 9.83 -7.58 10.60
N ALA A 209 9.79 -6.69 11.61
CA ALA A 209 10.59 -5.47 11.64
C ALA A 209 12.10 -5.76 11.72
N ASP A 210 12.53 -6.74 12.53
CA ASP A 210 13.93 -7.16 12.64
C ASP A 210 14.44 -7.67 11.28
N THR A 211 13.61 -8.45 10.57
CA THR A 211 13.93 -8.96 9.22
C THR A 211 14.05 -7.81 8.21
N ALA A 212 13.10 -6.87 8.22
CA ALA A 212 13.13 -5.71 7.34
C ALA A 212 14.33 -4.80 7.61
N SER A 213 14.70 -4.59 8.87
CA SER A 213 15.85 -3.75 9.26
C SER A 213 17.16 -4.24 8.61
N LEU A 214 17.37 -5.55 8.50
CA LEU A 214 18.56 -6.10 7.84
C LEU A 214 18.72 -5.65 6.39
N LYS A 215 17.61 -5.46 5.66
CA LYS A 215 17.59 -5.04 4.26
C LYS A 215 17.52 -3.51 4.14
N LEU A 216 16.56 -2.88 4.82
CA LEU A 216 16.23 -1.47 4.65
C LEU A 216 17.29 -0.52 5.23
N THR A 217 17.99 -0.91 6.29
CA THR A 217 19.08 -0.09 6.84
C THR A 217 20.28 -0.01 5.88
N ARG A 218 20.50 -1.04 5.06
CA ARG A 218 21.52 -0.99 3.98
C ARG A 218 21.13 -0.03 2.86
N LEU A 219 19.83 0.23 2.71
CA LEU A 219 19.27 1.21 1.77
C LEU A 219 19.17 2.62 2.38
N GLY A 220 19.67 2.80 3.62
CA GLY A 220 19.72 4.10 4.29
C GLY A 220 18.43 4.51 5.00
N ALA A 221 17.51 3.57 5.25
CA ALA A 221 16.30 3.83 6.04
C ALA A 221 16.44 3.36 7.50
N GLU A 222 15.85 4.13 8.41
CA GLU A 222 15.69 3.73 9.81
C GLU A 222 14.40 2.91 9.98
N VAL A 223 14.48 1.76 10.65
CA VAL A 223 13.31 0.92 10.94
C VAL A 223 12.91 1.08 12.40
N LYS A 224 11.67 1.52 12.62
CA LYS A 224 11.08 1.77 13.94
C LYS A 224 9.88 0.86 14.16
N ARG A 225 9.59 0.59 15.42
CA ARG A 225 8.35 -0.08 15.84
C ARG A 225 7.54 0.88 16.68
N TYR A 226 6.25 0.92 16.43
CA TYR A 226 5.31 1.76 17.16
C TYR A 226 4.13 0.93 17.64
N ASP A 227 3.85 1.00 18.95
CA ASP A 227 2.80 0.22 19.56
C ASP A 227 1.60 1.11 19.88
N THR A 228 0.50 0.95 19.15
CA THR A 228 -0.70 1.77 19.35
C THR A 228 -1.39 1.49 20.69
N ARG A 229 -1.04 0.41 21.38
CA ARG A 229 -1.64 0.01 22.67
C ARG A 229 -1.12 0.82 23.84
N THR A 230 0.11 1.32 23.75
CA THR A 230 0.73 2.10 24.83
C THR A 230 0.10 3.50 24.94
N VAL A 231 -0.40 4.04 23.83
CA VAL A 231 -1.07 5.36 23.78
C VAL A 231 -2.46 5.35 24.42
N ARG A 232 -3.13 4.21 24.51
CA ARG A 232 -4.44 4.11 25.22
C ARG A 232 -4.35 4.42 26.71
N LYS A 233 -3.19 4.19 27.34
CA LYS A 233 -3.03 4.40 28.79
C LYS A 233 -2.88 5.86 29.20
N SER A 234 -2.62 6.76 28.27
CA SER A 234 -2.39 8.19 28.53
C SER A 234 -3.64 9.06 28.34
N PHE A 235 -4.76 8.50 27.89
CA PHE A 235 -6.01 9.22 27.61
C PHE A 235 -7.25 8.57 28.25
N ALA A 236 -7.06 7.62 29.17
CA ALA A 236 -8.12 6.98 29.94
C ALA A 236 -8.08 7.41 31.41
#